data_AF-A0A0G0WAH5-F1
#
_entry.id   AF-A0A0G0WAH5-F1
#
_cell.length_a   1.000
_cell.length_b   1.000
_cell.length_c   1.000
_cell.angle_alpha   90.00
_cell.angle_beta   90.00
_cell.angle_gamma   90.00
#
_symmetry.space_group_name_H-M   'P 1'
#
loop_
_entity.id
_entity.type
_entity.pdbx_description
1 polymer ?
#
loop_
_entity_poly.entity_id
_entity_poly.type
_entity_poly.pdbx_seq_one_letter_code
_entity_poly.pdbx_strand_id
1 'polypeptide(L)'
;MVRTQVYIPDEQYSELQLMVAMGAGTFSELIREGINEIIKKKRKVKNIKKFDPWKDFVGKGPRGGPKDLSSNLDYYLYVEPYLNKKK
;
A
#
# COMPACT_ATOMS: atom_id res chain seq x y z
N MET A 1 -9.85 6.41 29.04
CA MET A 1 -8.61 7.12 28.66
C MET A 1 -7.69 7.17 29.87
N VAL A 2 -6.37 7.07 29.66
CA VAL A 2 -5.38 7.26 30.73
C VAL A 2 -4.86 8.69 30.64
N ARG A 3 -4.74 9.39 31.78
CA ARG A 3 -4.14 10.73 31.84
C ARG A 3 -2.63 10.56 31.94
N THR A 4 -1.90 11.19 31.03
CA THR A 4 -0.44 11.10 30.97
C THR A 4 0.15 12.50 30.92
N GLN A 5 1.25 12.72 31.63
CA GLN A 5 2.06 13.93 31.54
C GLN A 5 3.30 13.60 30.69
N VAL A 6 3.59 14.45 29.72
CA VAL A 6 4.71 14.28 28.80
C VAL A 6 5.42 15.63 28.69
N TYR A 7 6.74 15.62 28.75
CA TYR A 7 7.56 16.79 28.48
C TYR A 7 7.71 16.95 26.97
N ILE A 8 7.50 18.17 26.49
CA ILE A 8 7.70 18.55 25.09
C ILE A 8 8.63 19.76 25.02
N PRO A 9 9.50 19.85 24.01
CA PRO A 9 10.34 21.03 23.78
C PRO A 9 9.49 22.28 23.53
N ASP A 10 10.02 23.44 23.93
CA ASP A 10 9.33 24.72 23.80
C ASP A 10 8.93 25.05 22.37
N GLU A 11 9.79 24.76 21.40
CA GLU A 11 9.52 24.96 19.97
C GLU A 11 8.27 24.19 19.50
N GLN A 12 8.15 22.91 19.90
CA GLN A 12 7.00 22.08 19.57
C GLN A 12 5.73 22.55 20.28
N TYR A 13 5.87 23.05 21.51
CA TYR A 13 4.76 23.64 22.24
C TYR A 13 4.24 24.90 21.54
N SER A 14 5.13 25.79 21.10
CA SER A 14 4.78 27.02 20.38
C SER A 14 4.09 26.72 19.05
N GLU A 15 4.58 25.74 18.29
CA GLU A 15 3.94 25.31 17.04
C GLU A 15 2.52 24.75 17.29
N LEU A 16 2.37 23.87 18.27
CA LEU A 16 1.05 23.34 18.64
C LEU A 16 0.11 24.46 19.08
N GLN A 17 0.60 25.43 19.84
CA GLN A 17 -0.19 26.58 20.26
C GLN A 17 -0.67 27.40 19.06
N LEU A 18 0.20 27.62 18.07
CA LEU A 18 -0.15 28.32 16.84
C LEU A 18 -1.23 27.55 16.06
N MET A 19 -1.08 26.23 15.90
CA MET A 19 -2.07 25.38 15.21
C MET A 19 -3.44 25.42 15.89
N VAL A 20 -3.46 25.39 17.23
CA VAL A 20 -4.70 25.54 18.02
C VAL A 20 -5.31 26.92 17.82
N ALA A 21 -4.50 27.99 17.83
CA ALA A 21 -4.97 29.35 17.57
C ALA A 21 -5.54 29.50 16.15
N MET A 22 -5.03 28.74 15.19
CA MET A 22 -5.54 28.67 13.81
C MET A 22 -6.80 27.80 13.66
N GLY A 23 -7.28 27.17 14.73
CA GLY A 23 -8.52 26.38 14.74
C GLY A 23 -8.35 24.90 14.39
N ALA A 24 -7.13 24.35 14.46
CA ALA A 24 -6.87 22.92 14.20
C ALA A 24 -7.40 21.97 15.29
N GLY A 25 -8.17 22.47 16.27
CA GLY A 25 -8.71 21.70 17.39
C GLY A 25 -7.97 21.97 18.70
N THR A 26 -7.98 20.99 19.60
CA THR A 26 -7.32 21.09 20.92
C THR A 26 -5.93 20.47 20.92
N PHE A 27 -5.05 20.90 21.84
CA PHE A 27 -3.73 20.28 22.06
C PHE A 27 -3.79 18.75 22.16
N SER A 28 -4.79 18.25 22.89
CA SER A 28 -4.95 16.81 23.10
C SER A 28 -5.35 16.05 21.84
N GLU A 29 -6.14 16.68 20.95
CA GLU A 29 -6.52 16.09 19.67
C GLU A 29 -5.31 15.99 18.74
N LEU A 30 -4.56 17.08 18.59
CA LEU A 30 -3.35 17.13 17.77
C LEU A 30 -2.31 16.10 18.23
N ILE A 31 -2.07 15.99 19.55
CA ILE A 31 -1.14 14.99 20.10
C ILE A 31 -1.64 13.56 19.80
N ARG A 32 -2.93 13.29 19.98
CA ARG A 32 -3.50 11.96 19.70
C ARG A 32 -3.41 11.60 18.21
N GLU A 33 -3.67 12.56 17.34
CA GLU A 33 -3.59 12.39 15.89
C GLU A 33 -2.16 12.06 15.46
N GLY A 34 -1.18 12.87 15.88
CA GLY A 34 0.23 12.61 15.61
C GLY A 34 0.71 11.25 16.12
N ILE A 35 0.31 10.86 17.34
CA ILE A 35 0.61 9.52 17.88
C ILE A 35 0.01 8.41 16.99
N ASN A 36 -1.26 8.57 16.59
CA ASN A 36 -1.95 7.59 15.76
C ASN A 36 -1.29 7.45 14.38
N GLU A 37 -0.88 8.55 13.76
CA GLU A 37 -0.17 8.52 12.48
C GLU A 37 1.17 7.77 12.58
N ILE A 38 1.95 8.04 13.63
CA ILE A 38 3.23 7.35 13.85
C ILE A 38 3.01 5.86 14.07
N ILE A 39 2.02 5.48 14.89
CA ILE A 39 1.67 4.07 15.14
C ILE A 39 1.23 3.41 13.83
N LYS A 40 0.35 4.04 13.04
CA LYS A 40 -0.11 3.53 11.75
C LYS A 40 1.07 3.34 10.80
N LYS A 41 1.97 4.33 10.69
CA LYS A 41 3.16 4.26 9.83
C LYS A 41 4.07 3.09 10.23
N LYS A 42 4.38 2.95 11.53
CA LYS A 42 5.22 1.85 12.02
C LYS A 42 4.54 0.48 11.86
N ARG A 43 3.22 0.37 12.05
CA ARG A 43 2.46 -0.87 11.81
C ARG A 43 2.42 -1.24 10.33
N LYS A 44 2.19 -0.27 9.44
CA LYS A 44 2.22 -0.51 7.98
C LYS A 44 3.57 -1.04 7.53
N VAL A 45 4.67 -0.46 8.02
CA VAL A 45 6.03 -0.96 7.70
C VAL A 45 6.24 -2.40 8.18
N LYS A 46 5.74 -2.76 9.37
CA LYS A 46 5.81 -4.15 9.85
C LYS A 46 4.91 -5.12 9.06
N ASN A 47 3.83 -4.62 8.46
CA ASN A 47 2.88 -5.40 7.65
C ASN A 47 3.18 -5.36 6.16
N ILE A 48 4.31 -4.77 5.73
CA ILE A 48 4.84 -5.02 4.40
C ILE A 48 5.19 -6.51 4.39
N LYS A 49 4.25 -7.31 3.88
CA LYS A 49 4.44 -8.73 3.58
C LYS A 49 5.81 -8.83 2.93
N LYS A 50 6.70 -9.64 3.51
CA LYS A 50 7.93 -10.07 2.85
C LYS A 50 7.50 -10.48 1.44
N PHE A 51 7.94 -9.72 0.44
CA PHE A 51 7.76 -10.08 -0.96
C PHE A 51 8.31 -11.50 -1.09
N ASP A 52 7.42 -12.46 -1.30
CA ASP A 52 7.77 -13.86 -1.51
C ASP A 52 7.69 -14.07 -3.02
N PRO A 53 8.83 -14.03 -3.73
CA PRO A 53 8.86 -14.06 -5.18
C PRO A 53 8.13 -15.29 -5.73
N TRP A 54 8.10 -16.39 -4.97
CA TRP A 54 7.45 -17.62 -5.39
C TRP A 54 5.93 -17.55 -5.24
N LYS A 55 5.40 -17.02 -4.14
CA LYS A 55 3.94 -16.89 -3.95
C LYS A 55 3.31 -15.79 -4.80
N ASP A 56 4.03 -14.70 -5.07
CA ASP A 56 3.50 -13.57 -5.84
C ASP A 56 3.62 -13.76 -7.37
N PHE A 57 4.37 -14.76 -7.82
CA PHE A 57 4.56 -15.13 -9.23
C PHE A 57 3.75 -16.38 -9.62
N VAL A 58 3.62 -17.37 -8.72
CA VAL A 58 2.79 -18.57 -8.95
C VAL A 58 1.31 -18.20 -8.87
N GLY A 59 0.64 -18.15 -10.02
CA GLY A 59 -0.80 -17.90 -10.15
C GLY A 59 -1.19 -16.60 -10.85
N LYS A 60 -0.24 -15.71 -11.15
CA LYS A 60 -0.44 -14.63 -12.13
C LYS A 60 -0.26 -15.19 -13.53
N GLY A 61 -1.20 -16.02 -13.97
CA GLY A 61 -1.31 -16.42 -15.37
C GLY A 61 -1.40 -15.18 -16.28
N PRO A 62 -1.08 -15.32 -17.58
CA PRO A 62 -1.06 -14.19 -18.51
C PRO A 62 -2.40 -13.46 -18.48
N ARG A 63 -2.38 -12.14 -18.24
CA ARG A 63 -3.58 -11.26 -18.22
C ARG A 63 -4.21 -11.05 -19.61
N GLY A 64 -3.75 -11.77 -20.62
CA GLY A 64 -4.23 -11.76 -21.98
C GLY A 64 -3.47 -12.80 -22.79
N GLY A 65 -4.17 -13.83 -23.25
CA GLY A 65 -3.63 -14.95 -24.00
C GLY A 65 -4.61 -16.14 -24.01
N PRO A 66 -4.53 -17.04 -24.99
CA PRO A 66 -5.38 -18.24 -25.02
C PRO A 66 -5.13 -19.11 -23.77
N LYS A 67 -6.20 -19.56 -23.11
CA LYS A 67 -6.11 -20.36 -21.87
C LYS A 67 -5.57 -21.78 -22.11
N ASP A 68 -5.51 -22.18 -23.37
CA ASP A 68 -5.19 -23.51 -23.88
C ASP A 68 -3.75 -23.64 -24.41
N LEU A 69 -2.88 -22.64 -24.14
CA LEU A 69 -1.47 -22.64 -24.58
C LEU A 69 -0.72 -23.93 -24.20
N SER A 70 -0.98 -24.49 -23.01
CA SER A 70 -0.31 -25.72 -22.56
C SER A 70 -0.73 -26.96 -23.34
N SER A 71 -1.95 -26.98 -23.87
CA SER A 71 -2.54 -28.14 -24.52
C SER A 71 -2.37 -28.09 -26.04
N ASN A 72 -2.24 -26.89 -26.61
CA ASN A 72 -2.24 -26.66 -28.05
C ASN A 72 -0.94 -26.01 -28.54
N LEU A 73 0.20 -26.41 -27.95
CA LEU A 73 1.50 -25.80 -28.25
C LEU A 73 1.85 -25.89 -29.75
N ASP A 74 1.62 -27.06 -30.37
CA ASP A 74 1.88 -27.28 -31.80
C ASP A 74 1.02 -26.38 -32.70
N TYR A 75 -0.23 -26.14 -32.32
CA TYR A 75 -1.12 -25.25 -33.06
C TYR A 75 -0.55 -23.83 -33.11
N TYR A 76 -0.07 -23.30 -31.98
CA TYR A 76 0.49 -21.94 -31.93
C TYR A 76 1.91 -21.83 -32.49
N LEU A 77 2.69 -22.91 -32.49
CA LEU A 77 4.05 -22.93 -33.03
C LEU A 77 4.11 -23.08 -34.55
N TYR A 78 3.18 -23.84 -35.14
CA TYR A 78 3.25 -24.23 -36.55
C TYR A 78 2.08 -23.74 -37.41
N VAL A 79 0.97 -23.31 -36.80
CA VAL A 79 -0.18 -22.75 -37.52
C VAL A 79 -0.26 -21.27 -37.17
N GLU A 80 0.19 -20.39 -38.06
CA GLU A 80 0.20 -18.94 -37.86
C GLU A 80 -1.26 -18.40 -37.76
N PRO A 81 -1.80 -18.13 -36.56
CA PRO A 81 -3.25 -17.87 -36.40
C PRO A 81 -3.66 -16.51 -36.99
N TYR A 82 -2.70 -15.62 -37.19
CA TYR A 82 -2.89 -14.26 -37.70
C TYR A 82 -2.94 -14.17 -39.23
N LEU A 83 -2.51 -15.22 -39.95
CA LEU A 83 -2.58 -15.27 -41.42
C LEU A 83 -3.91 -15.81 -41.94
N ASN A 84 -4.66 -16.54 -41.11
CA ASN A 84 -6.00 -17.04 -41.43
C ASN A 84 -7.13 -16.08 -41.06
N LYS A 85 -6.87 -14.76 -41.02
CA LYS A 85 -7.93 -13.75 -41.18
C LYS A 85 -8.20 -13.53 -42.67
N LYS A 86 -8.70 -14.55 -43.37
CA LYS A 86 -9.50 -14.34 -44.57
C LYS A 86 -10.97 -14.48 -44.19
N LYS A 87 -11.71 -13.43 -44.56
CA LYS A 87 -13.15 -13.20 -44.36
C LYS A 87 -14.01 -14.45 -44.49
#